data_AF-A0A9I9E4D6-F1
#
_entry.id   AF-A0A9I9E4D6-F1
#
_cell.length_a   1.000
_cell.length_b   1.000
_cell.length_c   1.000
_cell.angle_alpha   90.00
_cell.angle_beta   90.00
_cell.angle_gamma   90.00
#
_symmetry.space_group_name_H-M   'P 1'
#
loop_
_entity.id
_entity.type
_entity.pdbx_description
1 polymer ?
#
loop_
_entity_poly.entity_id
_entity_poly.type
_entity_poly.pdbx_seq_one_letter_code
_entity_poly.pdbx_strand_id
1 'polypeptide(L)' 'RAFDISNKKKPVWRIIKCPKQGGIVECGYYVMRFMRDIILSSNRTIIEVVSISFYLFEL' A
#
# COMPACT_ATOMS: atom_id res chain seq x y z
N ARG A 1 24.14 13.61 -11.76
CA ARG A 1 24.29 12.18 -11.40
C ARG A 1 23.10 11.45 -12.01
N ALA A 2 23.28 10.75 -13.12
CA ALA A 2 22.20 9.92 -13.68
C ALA A 2 21.94 8.77 -12.68
N PHE A 3 20.68 8.54 -12.32
CA PHE A 3 20.32 7.35 -11.56
C PHE A 3 20.64 6.15 -12.44
N ASP A 4 21.57 5.31 -11.99
CA ASP A 4 21.93 4.10 -12.71
C ASP A 4 20.76 3.10 -12.62
N ILE A 5 19.96 3.04 -13.69
CA ILE A 5 18.77 2.19 -13.79
C ILE A 5 19.16 0.73 -14.07
N SER A 6 20.42 0.47 -14.43
CA SER A 6 20.89 -0.83 -14.94
C SER A 6 20.88 -1.96 -13.89
N ASN A 7 20.86 -1.62 -12.60
CA ASN A 7 20.91 -2.60 -11.50
C ASN A 7 19.57 -2.77 -10.74
N LYS A 8 18.45 -2.35 -11.33
CA LYS A 8 17.13 -2.53 -10.70
C LYS A 8 16.72 -4.00 -10.75
N LYS A 9 16.56 -4.61 -9.57
CA LYS A 9 15.84 -5.89 -9.43
C LYS A 9 14.48 -5.77 -10.13
N LYS A 10 14.11 -6.79 -10.90
CA LYS A 10 12.78 -6.88 -11.51
C LYS A 10 11.73 -6.79 -10.39
N PRO A 11 10.69 -5.95 -10.54
CA PRO A 11 9.64 -5.89 -9.54
C PRO A 11 8.90 -7.23 -9.50
N VAL A 12 8.65 -7.73 -8.28
CA VAL A 12 7.79 -8.90 -8.07
C VAL A 12 6.38 -8.39 -7.85
N TRP A 13 5.49 -8.69 -8.79
CA TRP A 13 4.07 -8.38 -8.67
C TRP A 13 3.42 -9.35 -7.68
N ARG A 14 2.73 -8.81 -6.67
CA ARG A 14 1.94 -9.60 -5.73
C ARG A 14 0.54 -9.03 -5.63
N ILE A 15 -0.45 -9.91 -5.64
CA ILE A 15 -1.83 -9.56 -5.34
C ILE A 15 -1.95 -9.52 -3.82
N ILE A 16 -2.45 -8.39 -3.30
CA ILE A 16 -2.60 -8.14 -1.87
C ILE A 16 -4.10 -8.00 -1.58
N LYS A 17 -4.57 -8.60 -0.50
CA LYS A 17 -5.93 -8.36 -0.01
C LYS A 17 -5.95 -7.04 0.76
N CYS A 18 -6.83 -6.13 0.38
CA CYS A 18 -6.97 -4.80 1.00
C CYS A 18 -8.38 -4.62 1.58
N PRO A 19 -8.54 -3.79 2.63
CA PRO A 19 -9.86 -3.42 3.11
C PRO A 19 -10.67 -2.80 1.98
N LYS A 20 -11.91 -3.27 1.81
CA LYS A 20 -12.80 -2.82 0.74
C LYS A 20 -13.66 -1.68 1.26
N GLN A 21 -13.76 -0.61 0.48
CA GLN A 21 -14.71 0.46 0.79
C GLN A 21 -16.14 -0.09 0.90
N GLY A 22 -16.86 0.32 1.94
CA GLY A 22 -18.27 -0.05 2.13
C GLY A 22 -19.22 0.68 1.18
N GLY A 23 -18.83 1.89 0.74
CA GLY A 23 -19.58 2.72 -0.22
C GLY A 23 -18.84 2.94 -1.54
N ILE A 24 -19.50 3.57 -2.51
CA ILE A 24 -18.94 3.80 -3.86
C ILE A 24 -18.29 5.18 -4.05
N VAL A 25 -18.57 6.13 -3.16
CA VAL A 25 -18.18 7.54 -3.29
C VAL A 25 -16.79 7.86 -2.78
N GLU A 26 -16.20 7.02 -1.92
CA GLU A 26 -14.96 7.34 -1.22
C GLU A 26 -13.71 6.68 -1.82
N CYS A 27 -13.78 6.13 -3.04
CA CYS A 27 -12.69 5.34 -3.61
C CYS A 27 -11.37 6.12 -3.69
N GLY A 28 -11.43 7.39 -4.06
CA GLY A 28 -10.27 8.28 -4.11
C GLY A 28 -9.64 8.49 -2.72
N TYR A 29 -10.46 8.64 -1.68
CA TYR A 29 -9.99 8.81 -0.30
C TYR A 29 -9.24 7.56 0.19
N TYR A 30 -9.79 6.37 -0.04
CA TYR A 30 -9.14 5.12 0.36
C TYR A 30 -7.79 4.92 -0.36
N VAL A 31 -7.70 5.26 -1.65
CA VAL A 31 -6.43 5.20 -2.40
C VAL A 31 -5.40 6.18 -1.85
N MET A 32 -5.80 7.43 -1.58
CA MET A 32 -4.89 8.45 -1.03
C MET A 32 -4.40 8.09 0.38
N ARG A 33 -5.31 7.59 1.24
CA ARG A 33 -4.97 7.12 2.59
C ARG A 33 -3.98 5.96 2.53
N PHE A 34 -4.22 4.99 1.65
CA PHE A 34 -3.34 3.85 1.49
C PHE A 34 -1.93 4.24 1.01
N MET A 35 -1.84 5.16 0.04
CA MET A 35 -0.54 5.70 -0.39
C MET A 35 0.18 6.42 0.75
N ARG A 36 -0.54 7.22 1.54
CA ARG A 36 0.01 7.90 2.72
C ARG A 36 0.56 6.91 3.75
N ASP A 37 -0.20 5.85 4.05
CA ASP A 37 0.19 4.83 5.02
C ASP A 37 1.45 4.08 4.56
N ILE A 38 1.59 3.77 3.26
CA ILE A 38 2.80 3.16 2.70
C ILE A 38 4.02 4.07 2.90
N ILE A 39 3.90 5.36 2.57
CA ILE A 39 5.00 6.32 2.66
C ILE A 39 5.43 6.50 4.13
N LEU A 40 4.48 6.57 5.06
CA LEU A 40 4.75 6.73 6.48
C LEU A 40 5.34 5.47 7.12
N SER A 41 5.09 4.30 6.54
CA SER A 41 5.52 3.01 7.06
C SER A 41 6.96 2.66 6.68
N SER A 42 7.87 3.64 6.71
CA SER A 42 9.26 3.67 6.18
C SER A 42 10.16 2.43 6.38
N ASN A 43 9.76 1.43 7.17
CA ASN A 43 10.47 0.16 7.37
C ASN A 43 9.56 -1.10 7.42
N ARG A 44 8.26 -0.99 7.14
CA ARG A 44 7.35 -2.14 7.11
C ARG A 44 7.09 -2.57 5.67
N THR A 45 6.88 -3.86 5.49
CA THR A 45 6.44 -4.35 4.18
C THR A 45 5.03 -3.83 3.91
N ILE A 46 4.72 -3.52 2.64
CA ILE A 46 3.37 -3.09 2.23
C ILE A 46 2.31 -4.08 2.76
N ILE A 47 2.64 -5.38 2.75
CA ILE A 47 1.78 -6.46 3.27
C ILE A 47 1.43 -6.25 4.74
N GLU A 48 2.40 -5.92 5.59
CA GLU A 48 2.16 -5.64 7.02
C GLU A 48 1.29 -4.40 7.21
N VAL A 49 1.55 -3.34 6.44
CA VAL A 49 0.75 -2.09 6.49
C VAL A 49 -0.70 -2.37 6.11
N VAL A 50 -0.93 -3.09 5.00
CA VAL A 50 -2.28 -3.47 4.55
C VAL A 50 -2.96 -4.37 5.58
N SER A 51 -2.23 -5.33 6.14
CA SER A 51 -2.77 -6.29 7.10
C SER A 51 -3.19 -5.58 8.39
N ILE A 52 -2.35 -4.67 8.91
CA ILE A 52 -2.70 -3.86 10.08
C ILE A 52 -3.94 -3.01 9.80
N SER A 53 -3.98 -2.31 8.66
CA SER A 53 -5.15 -1.52 8.28
C SER A 53 -6.41 -2.35 8.06
N PHE A 54 -6.29 -3.63 7.69
CA PHE A 54 -7.41 -4.58 7.61
C PHE A 54 -7.92 -4.91 9.02
N TYR A 55 -7.07 -5.42 9.92
CA TYR A 55 -7.48 -5.76 11.29
C TYR A 55 -8.02 -4.57 12.09
N LEU A 56 -7.48 -3.36 11.89
CA LEU A 56 -7.91 -2.14 12.59
C LEU A 56 -9.26 -1.61 12.06
N PHE A 57 -9.67 -2.02 10.85
CA PHE A 57 -10.98 -1.67 10.29
C PHE A 57 -12.04 -2.75 10.60
N GLU A 58 -11.62 -3.98 10.91
CA GLU A 58 -12.50 -5.11 11.27
C GLU A 58 -12.78 -5.24 12.79
N LEU A 59 -12.10 -4.47 13.66
CA LEU A 59 -12.31 -4.38 15.12
C LEU A 59 -13.12 -3.14 15.50
#